data_AF-A0AAD4BSU7-F1
#
_entry.id   AF-A0AAD4BSU7-F1
#
_cell.length_a   1.000
_cell.length_b   1.000
_cell.length_c   1.000
_cell.angle_alpha   90.00
_cell.angle_beta   90.00
_cell.angle_gamma   90.00
#
_symmetry.space_group_name_H-M   'P 1'
#
loop_
_entity.id
_entity.type
_entity.pdbx_description
1 polymer ?
#
loop_
_entity_poly.entity_id
_entity_poly.type
_entity_poly.pdbx_seq_one_letter_code
_entity_poly.pdbx_strand_id
1 'polypeptide(L)'
;MDSIEWCYSLGYKIYDRISGAPTDYSDPSTDGPPSTWHSREGWQSICWGFYDDEDNYGHNWRRIEVADMGLHEAGVLDVHEALFGPIETPPSDDVDTLVAYRRKLVATVRLLLAALGINYEVACAEDERDEWPREFTLEGLSDKWVARGIRSACGFQLRGDAEAGKRGKEERRECAARPNSYVEDDEDDEDEDMDDEDMDDEEDDEEDEGFYADEVHVHIV
;
A
#
# COMPACT_ATOMS: atom_id res chain seq x y z
N MET A 1 10.94 -21.24 11.00
CA MET A 1 11.22 -20.17 10.04
C MET A 1 9.95 -19.36 9.97
N ASP A 2 9.93 -18.27 10.71
CA ASP A 2 8.85 -17.29 10.62
C ASP A 2 9.06 -16.56 9.29
N SER A 3 8.19 -16.83 8.32
CA SER A 3 8.20 -16.10 7.06
C SER A 3 7.87 -14.65 7.34
N ILE A 4 8.73 -13.73 6.91
CA ILE A 4 8.45 -12.29 6.99
C ILE A 4 7.26 -12.00 6.08
N GLU A 5 6.05 -11.98 6.65
CA GLU A 5 4.82 -11.62 5.97
C GLU A 5 4.76 -10.09 5.85
N TRP A 6 5.37 -9.55 4.79
CA TRP A 6 5.13 -8.16 4.42
C TRP A 6 3.68 -8.04 3.92
N CYS A 7 2.85 -7.35 4.70
CA CYS A 7 1.53 -6.92 4.29
C CYS A 7 1.21 -5.58 4.95
N TYR A 8 0.47 -4.74 4.23
CA TYR A 8 -0.15 -3.57 4.80
C TYR A 8 -1.46 -3.30 4.09
N SER A 9 -2.36 -2.64 4.80
CA SER A 9 -3.63 -2.25 4.22
C SER A 9 -4.12 -1.03 5.00
N LEU A 10 -4.62 -0.03 4.27
CA LEU A 10 -5.04 1.26 4.78
C LEU A 10 -6.50 1.48 4.44
N GLY A 11 -7.25 2.00 5.40
CA GLY A 11 -8.67 2.24 5.28
C GLY A 11 -9.12 3.46 6.06
N TYR A 12 -10.34 3.90 5.80
CA TYR A 12 -10.98 4.99 6.51
C TYR A 12 -12.43 4.66 6.82
N LYS A 13 -12.96 5.30 7.87
CA LYS A 13 -14.38 5.24 8.22
C LYS A 13 -14.82 6.62 8.67
N ILE A 14 -15.89 7.11 8.06
CA ILE A 14 -16.51 8.39 8.40
C ILE A 14 -17.63 8.09 9.39
N TYR A 15 -17.55 8.65 10.59
CA TYR A 15 -18.55 8.47 11.65
C TYR A 15 -19.58 9.61 11.71
N ASP A 16 -19.12 10.84 11.48
CA ASP A 16 -19.95 12.03 11.44
C ASP A 16 -19.65 12.84 10.18
N ARG A 17 -20.65 13.53 9.66
CA ARG A 17 -20.51 14.45 8.52
C ARG A 17 -20.92 15.83 8.98
N ILE A 18 -20.10 16.83 8.64
CA ILE A 18 -20.44 18.25 8.85
C ILE A 18 -21.80 18.59 8.22
N SER A 19 -22.20 17.91 7.14
CA SER A 19 -23.47 18.11 6.43
C SER A 19 -24.66 17.26 6.94
N GLY A 20 -24.46 16.34 7.88
CA GLY A 20 -25.53 15.50 8.45
C GLY A 20 -26.19 14.50 7.49
N ALA A 21 -25.62 14.26 6.30
CA ALA A 21 -26.13 13.26 5.37
C ALA A 21 -25.81 11.82 5.85
N PRO A 22 -26.77 10.89 5.83
CA PRO A 22 -26.53 9.51 6.23
C PRO A 22 -25.68 8.76 5.19
N THR A 23 -24.73 7.97 5.67
CA THR A 23 -23.90 7.04 4.89
C THR A 23 -24.61 5.70 4.70
N ASP A 24 -24.77 5.25 3.45
CA ASP A 24 -25.15 3.86 3.14
C ASP A 24 -23.88 3.00 3.16
N TYR A 25 -23.78 2.07 4.12
CA TYR A 25 -22.68 1.11 4.20
C TYR A 25 -23.08 -0.20 3.52
N SER A 26 -22.17 -0.71 2.69
CA SER A 26 -22.28 -2.07 2.15
C SER A 26 -21.46 -3.03 3.02
N ASP A 27 -22.01 -4.20 3.35
CA ASP A 27 -21.41 -5.20 4.23
C ASP A 27 -20.77 -6.35 3.42
N PRO A 28 -19.46 -6.64 3.60
CA PRO A 28 -18.85 -7.86 3.07
C PRO A 28 -18.23 -8.80 4.13
N SER A 29 -18.16 -10.06 3.70
CA SER A 29 -17.87 -11.32 4.43
C SER A 29 -16.58 -11.40 5.25
N THR A 30 -16.54 -12.38 6.17
CA THR A 30 -15.68 -12.48 7.36
C THR A 30 -14.34 -13.20 7.21
N ASP A 31 -13.96 -13.69 6.03
CA ASP A 31 -12.66 -14.35 5.77
C ASP A 31 -12.10 -13.93 4.41
N GLY A 32 -10.85 -13.46 4.36
CA GLY A 32 -10.22 -13.04 3.10
C GLY A 32 -8.82 -12.44 3.25
N PRO A 33 -8.11 -12.29 2.11
CA PRO A 33 -6.75 -11.71 2.05
C PRO A 33 -6.69 -10.28 2.60
N PRO A 34 -5.50 -9.67 2.81
CA PRO A 34 -5.34 -8.31 3.33
C PRO A 34 -6.12 -7.22 2.58
N SER A 35 -6.47 -7.47 1.31
CA SER A 35 -7.38 -6.64 0.52
C SER A 35 -8.81 -6.52 1.10
N THR A 36 -9.20 -7.45 1.99
CA THR A 36 -10.52 -7.49 2.62
C THR A 36 -10.55 -6.93 4.05
N TRP A 37 -9.39 -6.74 4.69
CA TRP A 37 -9.32 -6.29 6.10
C TRP A 37 -9.96 -4.90 6.30
N HIS A 38 -9.89 -4.04 5.28
CA HIS A 38 -10.39 -2.64 5.30
C HIS A 38 -11.78 -2.47 4.69
N SER A 39 -12.47 -3.59 4.44
CA SER A 39 -13.84 -3.60 3.93
C SER A 39 -14.87 -4.04 4.96
N ARG A 40 -14.42 -4.42 6.17
CA ARG A 40 -15.27 -4.90 7.27
C ARG A 40 -15.91 -3.73 8.02
N GLU A 41 -17.05 -3.96 8.67
CA GLU A 41 -17.66 -3.03 9.64
C GLU A 41 -17.82 -1.57 9.17
N GLY A 42 -18.07 -1.36 7.87
CA GLY A 42 -18.24 -0.02 7.28
C GLY A 42 -16.93 0.74 7.02
N TRP A 43 -15.77 0.10 7.14
CA TRP A 43 -14.51 0.62 6.63
C TRP A 43 -14.51 0.66 5.10
N GLN A 44 -13.81 1.65 4.56
CA GLN A 44 -13.56 1.84 3.13
C GLN A 44 -12.06 1.76 2.89
N SER A 45 -11.63 1.09 1.82
CA SER A 45 -10.21 0.94 1.51
C SER A 45 -9.61 2.21 0.89
N ILE A 46 -8.42 2.59 1.35
CA ILE A 46 -7.57 3.58 0.68
C ILE A 46 -6.65 2.85 -0.30
N CYS A 47 -5.80 1.97 0.21
CA CYS A 47 -4.85 1.18 -0.56
C CYS A 47 -4.36 -0.01 0.27
N TRP A 48 -3.77 -0.99 -0.39
CA TRP A 48 -3.23 -2.18 0.26
C TRP A 48 -2.12 -2.81 -0.57
N GLY A 49 -1.28 -3.60 0.08
CA GLY A 49 -0.29 -4.43 -0.57
C GLY A 49 0.16 -5.61 0.29
N PHE A 50 0.45 -6.75 -0.33
CA PHE A 50 0.98 -7.94 0.34
C PHE A 50 1.77 -8.81 -0.65
N TYR A 51 2.55 -9.77 -0.13
CA TYR A 51 3.12 -10.84 -0.96
C TYR A 51 2.06 -11.86 -1.35
N ASP A 52 1.89 -12.09 -2.64
CA ASP A 52 0.99 -13.11 -3.17
C ASP A 52 1.57 -14.50 -2.89
N ASP A 53 1.07 -15.12 -1.83
CA ASP A 53 1.39 -16.49 -1.46
C ASP A 53 0.37 -17.51 -2.02
N GLU A 54 -0.60 -17.05 -2.83
CA GLU A 54 -1.59 -17.93 -3.48
C GLU A 54 -0.89 -18.76 -4.56
N ASP A 55 -0.85 -20.08 -4.39
CA ASP A 55 -0.07 -21.03 -5.20
C ASP A 55 1.46 -20.79 -5.23
N ASN A 56 1.97 -19.94 -4.33
CA ASN A 56 3.36 -19.49 -4.28
C ASN A 56 4.01 -19.82 -2.92
N TYR A 57 4.16 -21.12 -2.62
CA TYR A 57 4.68 -21.61 -1.34
C TYR A 57 5.75 -22.70 -1.49
N GLY A 58 6.53 -22.93 -0.43
CA GLY A 58 7.61 -23.94 -0.41
C GLY A 58 8.72 -23.65 -1.42
N HIS A 59 9.17 -24.66 -2.17
CA HIS A 59 10.20 -24.51 -3.22
C HIS A 59 9.82 -23.50 -4.33
N ASN A 60 8.51 -23.28 -4.52
CA ASN A 60 8.00 -22.34 -5.50
C ASN A 60 7.86 -20.92 -4.95
N TRP A 61 8.10 -20.68 -3.65
CA TRP A 61 7.94 -19.37 -3.04
C TRP A 61 8.80 -18.30 -3.75
N ARG A 62 8.18 -17.15 -4.00
CA ARG A 62 8.75 -15.96 -4.64
C ARG A 62 8.19 -14.71 -3.95
N ARG A 63 8.96 -13.63 -3.94
CA ARG A 63 8.44 -12.31 -3.53
C ARG A 63 7.62 -11.70 -4.68
N ILE A 64 6.35 -12.11 -4.80
CA ILE A 64 5.42 -11.54 -5.78
C ILE A 64 4.58 -10.50 -5.06
N GLU A 65 4.77 -9.22 -5.37
CA GLU A 65 4.05 -8.15 -4.70
C GLU A 65 2.75 -7.83 -5.43
N VAL A 66 1.64 -7.88 -4.70
CA VAL A 66 0.32 -7.48 -5.18
C VAL A 66 -0.18 -6.31 -4.35
N ALA A 67 -0.72 -5.31 -5.04
CA ALA A 67 -1.21 -4.10 -4.42
C ALA A 67 -2.30 -3.44 -5.26
N ASP A 68 -3.17 -2.68 -4.62
CA ASP A 68 -4.21 -1.92 -5.30
C ASP A 68 -4.63 -0.64 -4.54
N MET A 69 -5.23 0.29 -5.26
CA MET A 69 -5.88 1.48 -4.70
C MET A 69 -7.37 1.24 -4.59
N GLY A 70 -7.86 1.07 -3.36
CA GLY A 70 -9.29 1.01 -3.06
C GLY A 70 -9.99 2.37 -3.12
N LEU A 71 -9.23 3.46 -3.00
CA LEU A 71 -9.80 4.81 -3.05
C LEU A 71 -10.27 5.19 -4.47
N HIS A 72 -11.48 5.72 -4.56
CA HIS A 72 -12.10 6.18 -5.82
C HIS A 72 -12.61 7.61 -5.68
N GLU A 73 -13.03 8.23 -6.79
CA GLU A 73 -13.48 9.63 -6.81
C GLU A 73 -14.58 9.94 -5.80
N ALA A 74 -15.61 9.11 -5.73
CA ALA A 74 -16.66 9.26 -4.72
C ALA A 74 -16.09 9.23 -3.29
N GLY A 75 -15.13 8.33 -3.01
CA GLY A 75 -14.49 8.23 -1.70
C GLY A 75 -13.64 9.46 -1.35
N VAL A 76 -12.90 10.01 -2.31
CA VAL A 76 -12.13 11.26 -2.10
C VAL A 76 -13.07 12.42 -1.79
N LEU A 77 -14.18 12.52 -2.51
CA LEU A 77 -15.19 13.57 -2.29
C LEU A 77 -15.87 13.42 -0.93
N ASP A 78 -16.21 12.18 -0.53
CA ASP A 78 -16.79 11.89 0.79
C ASP A 78 -15.83 12.28 1.92
N VAL A 79 -14.55 11.93 1.80
CA VAL A 79 -13.53 12.32 2.78
C VAL A 79 -13.36 13.85 2.81
N HIS A 80 -13.29 14.49 1.64
CA HIS A 80 -13.17 15.95 1.57
C HIS A 80 -14.37 16.62 2.23
N GLU A 81 -15.58 16.16 1.95
CA GLU A 81 -16.80 16.69 2.55
C GLU A 81 -16.78 16.53 4.07
N ALA A 82 -16.39 15.36 4.57
CA ALA A 82 -16.30 15.10 6.01
C ALA A 82 -15.30 16.03 6.72
N LEU A 83 -14.12 16.27 6.11
CA LEU A 83 -13.04 17.05 6.72
C LEU A 83 -13.19 18.57 6.54
N PHE A 84 -13.64 19.00 5.37
CA PHE A 84 -13.58 20.40 4.94
C PHE A 84 -14.94 20.96 4.48
N GLY A 85 -15.98 20.13 4.41
CA GLY A 85 -17.27 20.48 3.84
C GLY A 85 -17.32 20.33 2.31
N PRO A 86 -18.48 20.63 1.71
CA PRO A 86 -18.72 20.39 0.30
C PRO A 86 -17.80 21.22 -0.59
N ILE A 87 -17.34 20.60 -1.68
CA ILE A 87 -16.52 21.25 -2.70
C ILE A 87 -17.28 21.35 -4.02
N GLU A 88 -17.26 22.52 -4.63
CA GLU A 88 -17.86 22.71 -5.95
C GLU A 88 -16.94 22.18 -7.04
N THR A 89 -17.48 21.33 -7.92
CA THR A 89 -16.76 20.87 -9.11
C THR A 89 -16.68 22.01 -10.12
N PRO A 90 -15.46 22.43 -10.52
CA PRO A 90 -15.32 23.50 -11.49
C PRO A 90 -15.71 23.05 -12.90
N PRO A 91 -16.08 23.99 -13.79
CA PRO A 91 -16.30 23.67 -15.19
C PRO A 91 -14.98 23.26 -15.87
N SER A 92 -15.07 22.36 -16.85
CA SER A 92 -13.89 21.70 -17.45
C SER A 92 -13.05 22.59 -18.37
N ASP A 93 -13.53 23.78 -18.71
CA ASP A 93 -12.91 24.73 -19.62
C ASP A 93 -11.91 25.69 -18.95
N ASP A 94 -11.95 25.81 -17.61
CA ASP A 94 -10.99 26.59 -16.83
C ASP A 94 -9.88 25.69 -16.28
N VAL A 95 -8.74 25.66 -16.99
CA VAL A 95 -7.59 24.83 -16.66
C VAL A 95 -7.00 25.17 -15.28
N ASP A 96 -6.91 26.45 -14.92
CA ASP A 96 -6.27 26.89 -13.67
C ASP A 96 -7.15 26.51 -12.48
N THR A 97 -8.46 26.74 -12.59
CA THR A 97 -9.42 26.34 -11.56
C THR A 97 -9.49 24.82 -11.42
N LEU A 98 -9.39 24.07 -12.53
CA LEU A 98 -9.35 22.61 -12.51
C LEU A 98 -8.08 22.08 -11.82
N VAL A 99 -6.91 22.70 -12.05
CA VAL A 99 -5.67 22.35 -11.35
C VAL A 99 -5.77 22.65 -9.86
N ALA A 100 -6.33 23.81 -9.47
CA ALA A 100 -6.55 24.15 -8.07
C ALA A 100 -7.50 23.17 -7.38
N TYR A 101 -8.58 22.75 -8.05
CA TYR A 101 -9.50 21.73 -7.56
C TYR A 101 -8.80 20.38 -7.34
N ARG A 102 -8.04 19.90 -8.33
CA ARG A 102 -7.24 18.66 -8.21
C ARG A 102 -6.27 18.71 -7.04
N ARG A 103 -5.57 19.83 -6.85
CA ARG A 103 -4.65 20.03 -5.73
C ARG A 103 -5.34 19.92 -4.37
N LYS A 104 -6.58 20.42 -4.24
CA LYS A 104 -7.37 20.28 -2.99
C LYS A 104 -7.74 18.83 -2.72
N LEU A 105 -8.18 18.09 -3.73
CA LEU A 105 -8.51 16.67 -3.59
C LEU A 105 -7.25 15.86 -3.21
N VAL A 106 -6.14 16.08 -3.90
CA VAL A 106 -4.85 15.44 -3.56
C VAL A 106 -4.40 15.81 -2.14
N ALA A 107 -4.53 17.08 -1.73
CA ALA A 107 -4.19 17.50 -0.38
C ALA A 107 -5.06 16.80 0.69
N THR A 108 -6.31 16.49 0.37
CA THR A 108 -7.21 15.73 1.26
C THR A 108 -6.68 14.31 1.48
N VAL A 109 -6.31 13.61 0.41
CA VAL A 109 -5.73 12.25 0.53
C VAL A 109 -4.38 12.29 1.24
N ARG A 110 -3.54 13.29 0.94
CA ARG A 110 -2.26 13.48 1.64
C ARG A 110 -2.43 13.74 3.13
N LEU A 111 -3.50 14.43 3.54
CA LEU A 111 -3.80 14.63 4.95
C LEU A 111 -4.13 13.29 5.65
N LEU A 112 -4.88 12.40 5.00
CA LEU A 112 -5.14 11.06 5.53
C LEU A 112 -3.85 10.27 5.72
N LEU A 113 -2.97 10.27 4.71
CA LEU A 113 -1.68 9.59 4.78
C LEU A 113 -0.78 10.22 5.85
N ALA A 114 -0.72 11.55 5.94
CA ALA A 114 0.06 12.24 6.95
C ALA A 114 -0.42 11.96 8.37
N ALA A 115 -1.73 11.74 8.59
CA ALA A 115 -2.26 11.33 9.88
C ALA A 115 -1.74 9.96 10.34
N LEU A 116 -1.28 9.12 9.40
CA LEU A 116 -0.63 7.83 9.63
C LEU A 116 0.90 7.94 9.71
N GLY A 117 1.47 9.15 9.66
CA GLY A 117 2.91 9.35 9.55
C GLY A 117 3.48 9.12 8.15
N ILE A 118 2.64 8.88 7.15
CA ILE A 118 3.06 8.62 5.76
C ILE A 118 3.17 9.94 5.00
N ASN A 119 4.39 10.46 4.89
CA ASN A 119 4.64 11.68 4.10
C ASN A 119 4.80 11.36 2.61
N TYR A 120 3.67 11.39 1.88
CA TYR A 120 3.65 11.19 0.43
C TYR A 120 3.46 12.51 -0.31
N GLU A 121 4.36 12.85 -1.23
CA GLU A 121 4.21 13.96 -2.17
C GLU A 121 3.69 13.44 -3.51
N VAL A 122 2.57 13.99 -3.96
CA VAL A 122 1.89 13.59 -5.19
C VAL A 122 1.86 14.76 -6.15
N ALA A 123 2.49 14.59 -7.31
CA ALA A 123 2.48 15.55 -8.40
C ALA A 123 1.07 15.75 -8.92
N CYS A 124 0.66 17.01 -9.05
CA CYS A 124 -0.60 17.45 -9.64
C CYS A 124 -0.40 18.06 -11.05
N ALA A 125 0.85 18.28 -11.46
CA ALA A 125 1.24 18.81 -12.76
C ALA A 125 2.48 18.07 -13.31
N GLU A 126 2.74 18.19 -14.61
CA GLU A 126 3.80 17.47 -15.33
C GLU A 126 5.23 17.90 -14.92
N ASP A 127 5.39 19.11 -14.40
CA ASP A 127 6.66 19.67 -13.92
C ASP A 127 6.96 19.33 -12.45
N GLU A 128 6.00 18.73 -11.75
CA GLU A 128 6.15 18.27 -10.37
C GLU A 128 6.63 16.81 -10.33
N ARG A 129 7.14 16.39 -9.17
CA ARG A 129 7.62 15.02 -8.97
C ARG A 129 6.95 14.41 -7.75
N ASP A 130 6.58 13.14 -7.88
CA ASP A 130 6.16 12.37 -6.70
C ASP A 130 7.39 12.03 -5.84
N GLU A 131 7.26 12.22 -4.53
CA GLU A 131 8.20 11.75 -3.49
C GLU A 131 7.43 10.86 -2.51
N TRP A 132 8.06 9.79 -2.03
CA TRP A 132 7.38 8.81 -1.18
C TRP A 132 8.29 8.34 -0.04
N PRO A 133 7.71 7.92 1.10
CA PRO A 133 8.48 7.33 2.18
C PRO A 133 8.92 5.92 1.78
N ARG A 134 10.21 5.63 1.93
CA ARG A 134 10.81 4.34 1.54
C ARG A 134 10.28 3.15 2.33
N GLU A 135 9.68 3.41 3.49
CA GLU A 135 9.22 2.39 4.45
C GLU A 135 7.83 1.82 4.10
N PHE A 136 7.08 2.46 3.19
CA PHE A 136 5.73 2.03 2.79
C PHE A 136 5.67 1.59 1.31
N THR A 137 6.80 1.08 0.79
CA THR A 137 6.89 0.61 -0.59
C THR A 137 6.75 -0.90 -0.70
N LEU A 138 6.33 -1.32 -1.88
CA LEU A 138 6.60 -2.67 -2.37
C LEU A 138 8.13 -2.81 -2.47
N GLU A 139 8.74 -3.67 -1.65
CA GLU A 139 10.20 -3.88 -1.54
C GLU A 139 10.86 -4.17 -2.90
N GLY A 140 10.13 -4.76 -3.84
CA GLY A 140 10.60 -5.17 -5.17
C GLY A 140 10.35 -4.17 -6.29
N LEU A 141 9.63 -3.07 -6.06
CA LEU A 141 9.19 -2.17 -7.14
C LEU A 141 9.44 -0.69 -6.84
N SER A 142 10.18 -0.05 -7.74
CA SER A 142 10.34 1.41 -7.76
C SER A 142 9.10 2.14 -8.34
N ASP A 143 7.94 1.48 -8.40
CA ASP A 143 6.78 1.98 -9.10
C ASP A 143 5.94 2.94 -8.23
N LYS A 144 5.64 4.13 -8.78
CA LYS A 144 4.89 5.19 -8.09
C LYS A 144 3.38 4.92 -8.11
N TRP A 145 2.96 3.68 -7.87
CA TRP A 145 1.58 3.25 -8.10
C TRP A 145 0.58 3.95 -7.20
N VAL A 146 0.95 4.22 -5.94
CA VAL A 146 0.13 4.99 -4.99
C VAL A 146 -0.14 6.38 -5.55
N ALA A 147 0.89 7.11 -6.00
CA ALA A 147 0.72 8.44 -6.59
C ALA A 147 -0.23 8.42 -7.82
N ARG A 148 -0.04 7.46 -8.73
CA ARG A 148 -0.89 7.30 -9.91
C ARG A 148 -2.35 7.05 -9.53
N GLY A 149 -2.58 6.17 -8.56
CA GLY A 149 -3.93 5.83 -8.18
C GLY A 149 -4.58 6.91 -7.29
N ILE A 150 -3.82 7.69 -6.51
CA ILE A 150 -4.33 8.91 -5.87
C ILE A 150 -4.79 9.91 -6.94
N ARG A 151 -3.99 10.15 -7.98
CA ARG A 151 -4.41 11.03 -9.10
C ARG A 151 -5.69 10.51 -9.75
N SER A 152 -5.75 9.21 -10.04
CA SER A 152 -6.92 8.56 -10.62
C SER A 152 -8.16 8.70 -9.72
N ALA A 153 -8.00 8.52 -8.41
CA ALA A 153 -9.06 8.73 -7.43
C ALA A 153 -9.49 10.21 -7.38
N CYS A 154 -8.57 11.15 -7.56
CA CYS A 154 -8.89 12.57 -7.70
C CYS A 154 -9.42 12.97 -9.10
N GLY A 155 -9.73 12.00 -9.97
CA GLY A 155 -10.35 12.25 -11.27
C GLY A 155 -9.40 12.75 -12.37
N PHE A 156 -8.08 12.55 -12.24
CA PHE A 156 -7.12 12.97 -13.26
C PHE A 156 -5.92 12.03 -13.40
N GLN A 157 -5.14 12.22 -14.46
CA GLN A 157 -3.91 11.48 -14.73
C GLN A 157 -2.88 12.41 -15.38
N LEU A 158 -1.59 12.19 -15.09
CA LEU A 158 -0.48 12.78 -15.82
C LEU A 158 -0.15 11.94 -17.06
N ARG A 159 0.50 12.54 -18.05
CA ARG A 159 0.88 11.87 -19.31
C ARG A 159 1.73 10.62 -19.07
N GLY A 160 2.64 10.70 -18.10
CA GLY A 160 3.54 9.59 -17.74
C GLY A 160 2.86 8.46 -16.97
N ASP A 161 1.64 8.63 -16.43
CA ASP A 161 1.01 7.64 -15.57
C ASP A 161 0.71 6.34 -16.32
N ALA A 162 0.27 6.43 -17.58
CA ALA A 162 -0.05 5.26 -18.39
C ALA A 162 1.20 4.42 -18.71
N GLU A 163 2.33 5.06 -19.00
CA GLU A 163 3.60 4.38 -19.28
C GLU A 163 4.19 3.77 -18.00
N ALA A 164 4.20 4.53 -16.91
CA ALA A 164 4.65 4.04 -15.62
C ALA A 164 3.82 2.86 -15.11
N GLY A 165 2.50 2.88 -15.33
CA GLY A 165 1.62 1.78 -15.00
C GLY A 165 1.87 0.52 -15.84
N LYS A 166 2.18 0.67 -17.13
CA LYS A 166 2.58 -0.46 -17.98
C LYS A 166 3.91 -1.07 -17.53
N ARG A 167 4.92 -0.21 -17.31
CA ARG A 167 6.24 -0.65 -16.85
C ARG A 167 6.16 -1.37 -15.50
N GLY A 168 5.42 -0.85 -14.53
CA GLY A 168 5.24 -1.52 -13.23
C GLY A 168 4.56 -2.88 -13.34
N LYS A 169 3.59 -3.05 -14.26
CA LYS A 169 3.00 -4.37 -14.55
C LYS A 169 3.97 -5.34 -15.21
N GLU A 170 4.84 -4.84 -16.09
CA GLU A 170 5.88 -5.63 -16.74
C GLU A 170 6.95 -6.07 -15.74
N GLU A 171 7.46 -5.15 -14.91
CA GLU A 171 8.43 -5.44 -13.84
C GLU A 171 7.88 -6.49 -12.85
N ARG A 172 6.61 -6.36 -12.42
CA ARG A 172 5.95 -7.39 -11.58
C ARG A 172 5.91 -8.75 -12.25
N ARG A 173 5.56 -8.80 -13.54
CA ARG A 173 5.50 -10.04 -14.31
C ARG A 173 6.88 -10.66 -14.49
N GLU A 174 7.91 -9.85 -14.71
CA GLU A 174 9.29 -10.30 -14.81
C GLU A 174 9.80 -10.86 -13.49
N CYS A 175 9.56 -10.17 -12.37
CA CYS A 175 9.94 -10.66 -11.04
C CYS A 175 9.25 -12.00 -10.72
N ALA A 176 7.95 -12.13 -11.02
CA ALA A 176 7.22 -13.39 -10.85
C ALA A 176 7.74 -14.54 -11.74
N ALA A 177 8.39 -14.22 -12.87
CA ALA A 177 8.93 -15.22 -13.80
C ALA A 177 10.37 -15.64 -13.51
N ARG A 178 11.08 -14.97 -12.58
CA ARG A 178 12.48 -15.31 -12.27
C ARG A 178 12.58 -16.64 -11.50
N PRO A 179 13.55 -17.51 -11.82
CA PRO A 179 13.83 -18.70 -11.01
C PRO A 179 14.19 -18.32 -9.58
N ASN A 180 13.86 -19.17 -8.60
CA ASN A 180 14.35 -18.99 -7.23
C ASN A 180 15.87 -19.12 -7.29
N SER A 181 16.61 -18.04 -7.11
CA SER A 181 18.06 -18.13 -6.96
C SER A 181 18.47 -18.48 -5.52
N TYR A 182 17.51 -18.74 -4.63
CA TYR A 182 17.72 -19.06 -3.20
C TYR A 182 17.66 -20.56 -2.89
N VAL A 183 17.77 -21.42 -3.90
CA VAL A 183 18.07 -22.84 -3.70
C VAL A 183 19.44 -23.08 -4.32
N GLU A 184 20.48 -22.54 -3.69
CA GLU A 184 21.80 -23.16 -3.83
C GLU A 184 21.71 -24.46 -3.03
N ASP A 185 21.97 -25.56 -3.73
CA ASP A 185 22.08 -26.93 -3.21
C ASP A 185 22.96 -26.98 -1.96
N ASP A 186 22.37 -27.26 -0.80
CA ASP A 186 23.06 -27.92 0.32
C ASP A 186 22.72 -29.43 0.29
N GLU A 187 22.92 -30.05 -0.88
CA GLU A 187 22.95 -31.52 -1.03
C GLU A 187 24.20 -31.92 -1.83
N ASP A 188 25.34 -31.96 -1.14
CA ASP A 188 26.51 -32.80 -1.46
C ASP A 188 27.21 -33.05 -0.10
N ASP A 189 26.73 -34.01 0.70
CA ASP A 189 27.14 -35.42 0.78
C ASP A 189 28.42 -35.69 1.61
N GLU A 190 28.25 -36.63 2.55
CA GLU A 190 29.23 -37.56 3.16
C GLU A 190 30.05 -37.13 4.40
N ASP A 191 29.56 -37.61 5.55
CA ASP A 191 30.25 -38.24 6.69
C ASP A 191 31.80 -38.19 6.76
N GLU A 192 32.37 -37.48 7.75
CA GLU A 192 33.55 -37.96 8.49
C GLU A 192 33.45 -37.60 9.99
N ASP A 193 33.28 -38.62 10.82
CA ASP A 193 33.44 -38.60 12.27
C ASP A 193 34.83 -38.06 12.67
N MET A 194 34.93 -37.11 13.61
CA MET A 194 35.96 -37.10 14.69
C MET A 194 35.59 -36.11 15.81
N ASP A 195 35.19 -36.67 16.95
CA ASP A 195 35.70 -36.42 18.30
C ASP A 195 36.10 -34.99 18.75
N ASP A 196 35.29 -34.51 19.70
CA ASP A 196 35.65 -34.14 21.07
C ASP A 196 36.21 -32.73 21.40
N GLU A 197 35.68 -32.25 22.53
CA GLU A 197 36.19 -31.25 23.47
C GLU A 197 35.88 -29.75 23.29
N ASP A 198 35.00 -29.30 24.21
CA ASP A 198 35.15 -28.17 25.14
C ASP A 198 34.81 -26.72 24.74
N MET A 199 33.85 -26.18 25.50
CA MET A 199 33.76 -24.80 26.03
C MET A 199 33.52 -23.67 25.00
N ASP A 200 32.72 -22.63 25.23
CA ASP A 200 32.19 -22.03 26.45
C ASP A 200 30.83 -21.37 26.17
N ASP A 201 30.05 -21.29 27.24
CA ASP A 201 28.73 -20.71 27.41
C ASP A 201 28.83 -19.18 27.49
N GLU A 202 28.40 -18.45 26.46
CA GLU A 202 28.01 -17.03 26.58
C GLU A 202 26.65 -16.81 25.92
N GLU A 203 25.64 -16.69 26.77
CA GLU A 203 24.30 -16.17 26.48
C GLU A 203 24.42 -14.72 25.96
N ASP A 204 24.17 -14.52 24.66
CA ASP A 204 23.88 -13.20 24.09
C ASP A 204 22.36 -13.12 23.88
N ASP A 205 21.68 -12.54 24.86
CA ASP A 205 20.28 -12.11 24.77
C ASP A 205 20.21 -10.89 23.83
N GLU A 206 20.13 -11.12 22.52
CA GLU A 206 19.64 -10.09 21.61
C GLU A 206 18.10 -10.15 21.59
N GLU A 207 17.50 -9.14 22.21
CA GLU A 207 16.07 -8.85 22.14
C GLU A 207 15.68 -8.62 20.66
N ASP A 208 15.10 -9.65 20.07
CA ASP A 208 14.43 -9.62 18.78
C ASP A 208 13.20 -8.69 18.88
N GLU A 209 13.38 -7.41 18.57
CA GLU A 209 12.28 -6.47 18.35
C GLU A 209 11.54 -6.90 17.08
N GLY A 210 10.68 -7.90 17.23
CA GLY A 210 9.71 -8.30 16.23
C GLY A 210 8.93 -7.07 15.78
N PHE A 211 9.08 -6.72 14.50
CA PHE A 211 8.32 -5.67 13.86
C PHE A 211 6.87 -6.15 13.75
N TYR A 212 6.04 -5.76 14.72
CA TYR A 212 4.60 -5.99 14.65
C TYR A 212 4.04 -5.17 13.48
N ALA A 213 3.28 -5.82 12.60
CA ALA A 213 2.43 -5.13 11.64
C ALA A 213 1.42 -4.29 12.43
N ASP A 214 1.75 -3.01 12.64
CA ASP A 214 0.86 -2.09 13.33
C ASP A 214 -0.38 -1.84 12.46
N GLU A 215 -1.53 -2.26 12.97
CA GLU A 215 -2.82 -1.89 12.42
C GLU A 215 -3.12 -0.44 12.82
N VAL A 216 -2.64 0.51 12.01
CA VAL A 216 -2.79 1.94 12.31
C VAL A 216 -4.18 2.41 11.88
N HIS A 217 -5.00 2.77 12.86
CA HIS A 217 -6.37 3.25 12.66
C HIS A 217 -6.44 4.77 12.72
N VAL A 218 -6.92 5.43 11.66
CA VAL A 218 -7.23 6.87 11.69
C VAL A 218 -8.67 7.10 12.14
N HIS A 219 -8.83 7.79 13.26
CA HIS A 219 -10.12 8.30 13.71
C HIS A 219 -10.31 9.74 13.23
N ILE A 220 -11.26 9.94 12.32
CA ILE A 220 -11.74 11.27 11.93
C ILE A 220 -13.00 11.54 12.77
N VAL A 221 -12.91 12.51 13.67
CA VAL A 221 -14.00 12.98 14.56
C VAL A 221 -14.71 14.16 13.92
#